data_AF-D3LCC3-F1
#
_entry.id   AF-D3LCC3-F1
#
_cell.length_a   1.000
_cell.length_b   1.000
_cell.length_c   1.000
_cell.angle_alpha   90.00
_cell.angle_beta   90.00
_cell.angle_gamma   90.00
#
_symmetry.space_group_name_H-M   'P 1'
#
loop_
_entity.id
_entity.type
_entity.pdbx_description
1 polymer ?
#
loop_
_entity_poly.entity_id
_entity_poly.type
_entity_poly.pdbx_seq_one_letter_code
_entity_poly.pdbx_strand_id
1 'polypeptide(L)'
;MTKKINVTCEKCKENFIFEAERSVVDKVLEEGHYICFTCQDEMNEEKMTKFEEEVKRPANGPLTELNNNMQEVFSQYRKMRQYADYLEYDSKQKDERIQDFKNALNEASNELSRLSHENGSLKSQLQQQALPVVPEFVAEWIEILKTKGLKPLKNPETYGETGFTEEKLQNIVFWISEHQEDYMRAWLDGYQVEKPQLFKLIFPNSTAVLQKDGELNSFVDTVYKRYLIENAMTEQEIKSIDERYWQFAVPVEVQE
;
A
#
# COMPACT_ATOMS: atom_id res chain seq x y z
N MET A 1 -8.43 7.00 -6.62
CA MET A 1 -8.59 8.47 -6.76
C MET A 1 -10.08 8.77 -6.84
N THR A 2 -10.66 9.31 -5.77
CA THR A 2 -12.07 9.70 -5.73
C THR A 2 -12.32 10.88 -6.67
N LYS A 3 -13.40 10.83 -7.45
CA LYS A 3 -13.81 11.90 -8.35
C LYS A 3 -15.28 12.22 -8.08
N LYS A 4 -15.67 13.47 -8.31
CA LYS A 4 -17.09 13.85 -8.38
C LYS A 4 -17.70 13.16 -9.59
N ILE A 5 -18.67 12.30 -9.35
CA ILE A 5 -19.37 11.55 -10.38
C ILE A 5 -20.82 11.99 -10.34
N ASN A 6 -21.35 12.29 -11.53
CA ASN A 6 -22.74 12.66 -11.71
C ASN A 6 -23.47 11.45 -12.27
N VAL A 7 -24.48 10.98 -11.56
CA VAL A 7 -25.33 9.86 -11.97
C VAL A 7 -26.75 10.36 -12.10
N THR A 8 -27.33 10.12 -13.26
CA THR A 8 -28.72 10.46 -13.54
C THR A 8 -29.58 9.22 -13.31
N CYS A 9 -30.64 9.34 -12.51
CA CYS A 9 -31.60 8.26 -12.38
C CYS A 9 -32.29 8.01 -13.72
N GLU A 10 -32.38 6.74 -14.14
CA GLU A 10 -33.03 6.40 -15.41
C GLU A 10 -34.54 6.68 -15.42
N LYS A 11 -35.18 6.69 -14.25
CA LYS A 11 -36.63 6.88 -14.07
C LYS A 11 -37.03 8.36 -13.96
N CYS A 12 -36.61 9.10 -12.92
CA CYS A 12 -37.00 10.51 -12.74
C CYS A 12 -36.07 11.52 -13.44
N LYS A 13 -34.96 11.06 -14.04
CA LYS A 13 -33.95 11.91 -14.69
C LYS A 13 -33.25 12.91 -13.76
N GLU A 14 -33.38 12.76 -12.45
CA GLU A 14 -32.68 13.60 -11.48
C GLU A 14 -31.21 13.22 -11.35
N ASN A 15 -30.37 14.23 -11.10
CA ASN A 15 -28.92 14.12 -11.07
C ASN A 15 -28.42 14.05 -9.62
N PHE A 16 -27.72 12.97 -9.29
CA PHE A 16 -27.09 12.76 -8.00
C PHE A 16 -25.59 12.93 -8.15
N ILE A 17 -25.00 13.82 -7.34
CA ILE A 17 -23.57 14.06 -7.32
C ILE A 17 -22.99 13.39 -6.09
N PHE A 18 -22.03 12.50 -6.29
CA PHE A 18 -21.30 11.86 -5.19
C PHE A 18 -19.82 11.76 -5.48
N GLU A 19 -19.04 11.68 -4.41
CA GLU A 19 -17.59 11.53 -4.46
C GLU A 19 -17.22 10.07 -4.20
N ALA A 20 -16.88 9.35 -5.27
CA ALA A 20 -16.54 7.93 -5.21
C ALA A 20 -15.48 7.58 -6.25
N GLU A 21 -14.95 6.36 -6.21
CA GLU A 21 -14.12 5.83 -7.28
C GLU A 21 -15.00 5.37 -8.46
N ARG A 22 -14.66 5.80 -9.68
CA ARG A 22 -15.49 5.58 -10.88
C ARG A 22 -15.81 4.10 -11.14
N SER A 23 -14.85 3.21 -10.89
CA SER A 23 -15.02 1.76 -11.04
C SER A 23 -16.07 1.16 -10.11
N VAL A 24 -16.29 1.75 -8.93
CA VAL A 24 -17.33 1.30 -7.98
C VAL A 24 -18.69 1.75 -8.47
N VAL A 25 -18.79 2.98 -8.98
CA VAL A 25 -20.04 3.54 -9.49
C VAL A 25 -20.53 2.80 -10.71
N ASP A 26 -19.63 2.54 -11.66
CA ASP A 26 -19.97 1.85 -12.90
C ASP A 26 -20.52 0.43 -12.60
N LYS A 27 -19.92 -0.31 -11.64
CA LYS A 27 -20.43 -1.62 -11.20
C LYS A 27 -21.82 -1.55 -10.56
N VAL A 28 -22.04 -0.60 -9.64
CA VAL A 28 -23.34 -0.44 -8.97
C VAL A 28 -24.45 -0.09 -9.97
N LEU A 29 -24.12 0.67 -11.00
CA LEU A 29 -25.05 1.02 -12.08
C LEU A 29 -25.30 -0.15 -13.04
N GLU A 30 -24.25 -0.88 -13.43
CA GLU A 30 -24.34 -2.06 -14.32
C GLU A 30 -25.13 -3.20 -13.70
N GLU A 31 -24.99 -3.43 -12.38
CA GLU A 31 -25.71 -4.47 -11.65
C GLU A 31 -27.16 -4.04 -11.29
N GLY A 32 -27.55 -2.79 -11.57
CA GLY A 32 -28.90 -2.30 -11.32
C GLY A 32 -29.30 -2.23 -9.84
N HIS A 33 -28.32 -2.30 -8.93
CA HIS A 33 -28.52 -2.32 -7.48
C HIS A 33 -28.53 -0.91 -6.86
N TYR A 34 -29.21 0.05 -7.50
CA TYR A 34 -29.38 1.39 -6.95
C TYR A 34 -30.86 1.71 -6.74
N ILE A 35 -31.17 2.42 -5.65
CA ILE A 35 -32.51 2.90 -5.32
C ILE A 35 -32.46 4.43 -5.43
N CYS A 36 -33.24 4.99 -6.36
CA CYS A 36 -33.43 6.43 -6.44
C CYS A 36 -34.39 6.88 -5.34
N PHE A 37 -33.90 7.66 -4.38
CA PHE A 37 -34.69 8.14 -3.26
C PHE A 37 -35.85 9.04 -3.74
N THR A 38 -35.59 9.93 -4.72
CA THR A 38 -36.65 10.76 -5.32
C THR A 38 -37.77 9.91 -5.94
N CYS A 39 -37.45 8.90 -6.75
CA CYS A 39 -38.48 8.04 -7.34
C CYS A 39 -39.26 7.24 -6.28
N GLN A 40 -38.61 6.90 -5.16
CA GLN A 40 -39.26 6.17 -4.08
C GLN A 40 -40.20 7.10 -3.30
N ASP A 41 -39.77 8.34 -3.06
CA ASP A 41 -40.58 9.38 -2.43
C ASP A 41 -41.75 9.79 -3.32
N GLU A 42 -41.54 10.04 -4.61
CA GLU A 42 -42.59 10.33 -5.60
C GLU A 42 -43.62 9.20 -5.65
N MET A 43 -43.20 7.93 -5.69
CA MET A 43 -44.13 6.79 -5.67
C MET A 43 -44.91 6.69 -4.34
N ASN A 44 -44.28 7.05 -3.21
CA ASN A 44 -44.95 7.05 -1.91
C ASN A 44 -45.92 8.24 -1.79
N GLU A 45 -45.54 9.42 -2.29
CA GLU A 45 -46.37 10.61 -2.40
C GLU A 45 -47.57 10.38 -3.34
N GLU A 46 -47.39 9.73 -4.49
CA GLU A 46 -48.47 9.33 -5.39
C GLU A 46 -49.44 8.35 -4.72
N LYS A 47 -48.92 7.37 -3.95
CA LYS A 47 -49.76 6.45 -3.19
C LYS A 47 -50.52 7.16 -2.06
N MET A 48 -49.87 8.12 -1.38
CA MET A 48 -50.47 8.95 -0.34
C MET A 48 -51.55 9.88 -0.90
N THR A 49 -51.26 10.61 -1.98
CA THR A 49 -52.22 11.51 -2.64
C THR A 49 -53.40 10.74 -3.21
N LYS A 50 -53.17 9.58 -3.85
CA LYS A 50 -54.26 8.70 -4.30
C LYS A 50 -55.14 8.23 -3.13
N PHE A 51 -54.53 7.90 -1.99
CA PHE A 51 -55.26 7.53 -0.79
C PHE A 51 -56.09 8.70 -0.23
N GLU A 52 -55.50 9.89 -0.15
CA GLU A 52 -56.18 11.12 0.31
C GLU A 52 -57.35 11.52 -0.62
N GLU A 53 -57.21 11.33 -1.94
CA GLU A 53 -58.29 11.55 -2.90
C GLU A 53 -59.46 10.57 -2.72
N GLU A 54 -59.17 9.33 -2.29
CA GLU A 54 -60.18 8.30 -2.04
C GLU A 54 -60.92 8.48 -0.70
N VAL A 55 -60.30 9.17 0.27
CA VAL A 55 -60.86 9.43 1.60
C VAL A 55 -61.50 10.81 1.67
N LYS A 56 -62.82 10.87 1.46
CA LYS A 56 -63.61 12.12 1.49
C LYS A 56 -64.56 12.18 2.69
N ARG A 57 -64.75 13.37 3.26
CA ARG A 57 -65.74 13.61 4.32
C ARG A 57 -67.17 13.48 3.73
N PRO A 58 -68.04 12.62 4.28
CA PRO A 58 -69.42 12.51 3.81
C PRO A 58 -70.26 13.75 4.17
N ALA A 59 -71.28 14.06 3.36
CA ALA A 59 -72.14 15.22 3.55
C ALA A 59 -73.19 14.98 4.65
N ASN A 60 -73.51 15.97 5.48
CA ASN A 60 -74.56 15.82 6.50
C ASN A 60 -75.93 16.21 5.92
N GLY A 61 -76.86 15.25 5.83
CA GLY A 61 -78.21 15.42 5.27
C GLY A 61 -79.31 14.71 6.08
N PRO A 62 -80.60 14.78 5.68
CA PRO A 62 -81.76 14.22 6.40
C PRO A 62 -81.64 12.71 6.74
N LEU A 63 -82.48 12.20 7.67
CA LEU A 63 -82.32 10.89 8.32
C LEU A 63 -82.10 9.66 7.39
N THR A 64 -82.67 9.65 6.19
CA THR A 64 -82.48 8.60 5.19
C THR A 64 -81.11 8.67 4.51
N GLU A 65 -80.55 9.87 4.37
CA GLU A 65 -79.17 10.10 3.94
C GLU A 65 -78.20 9.78 5.08
N LEU A 66 -78.59 10.00 6.35
CA LEU A 66 -77.76 9.68 7.52
C LEU A 66 -77.33 8.19 7.58
N ASN A 67 -78.21 7.25 7.23
CA ASN A 67 -77.86 5.82 7.20
C ASN A 67 -76.85 5.49 6.07
N ASN A 68 -76.99 6.13 4.91
CA ASN A 68 -76.04 5.99 3.80
C ASN A 68 -74.69 6.65 4.14
N ASN A 69 -74.72 7.83 4.75
CA ASN A 69 -73.55 8.53 5.26
C ASN A 69 -72.79 7.69 6.29
N MET A 70 -73.49 6.97 7.18
CA MET A 70 -72.87 6.11 8.18
C MET A 70 -72.15 4.90 7.53
N GLN A 71 -72.72 4.30 6.48
CA GLN A 71 -72.06 3.24 5.70
C GLN A 71 -70.81 3.76 4.97
N GLU A 72 -70.86 4.97 4.43
CA GLU A 72 -69.71 5.63 3.81
C GLU A 72 -68.60 5.92 4.83
N VAL A 73 -68.95 6.46 6.01
CA VAL A 73 -67.99 6.65 7.11
C VAL A 73 -67.31 5.33 7.47
N PHE A 74 -68.05 4.23 7.64
CA PHE A 74 -67.46 2.93 7.95
C PHE A 74 -66.63 2.35 6.79
N SER A 75 -66.96 2.67 5.54
CA SER A 75 -66.14 2.32 4.39
C SER A 75 -64.79 3.05 4.43
N GLN A 76 -64.80 4.36 4.74
CA GLN A 76 -63.58 5.16 4.88
C GLN A 76 -62.70 4.68 6.04
N TYR A 77 -63.29 4.38 7.20
CA TYR A 77 -62.53 3.79 8.32
C TYR A 77 -61.89 2.44 7.96
N ARG A 78 -62.55 1.60 7.16
CA ARG A 78 -61.98 0.33 6.69
C ARG A 78 -60.78 0.56 5.77
N LYS A 79 -60.86 1.52 4.84
CA LYS A 79 -59.72 1.89 3.98
C LYS A 79 -58.54 2.43 4.78
N MET A 80 -58.78 3.32 5.75
CA MET A 80 -57.75 3.84 6.67
C MET A 80 -57.04 2.72 7.43
N ARG A 81 -57.80 1.74 7.92
CA ARG A 81 -57.23 0.59 8.63
C ARG A 81 -56.35 -0.27 7.73
N GLN A 82 -56.83 -0.59 6.52
CA GLN A 82 -56.04 -1.36 5.54
C GLN A 82 -54.74 -0.64 5.14
N TYR A 83 -54.78 0.69 5.03
CA TYR A 83 -53.59 1.48 4.74
C TYR A 83 -52.61 1.50 5.91
N ALA A 84 -53.09 1.62 7.15
CA ALA A 84 -52.25 1.50 8.34
C ALA A 84 -51.58 0.11 8.42
N ASP A 85 -52.33 -0.97 8.18
CA ASP A 85 -51.78 -2.33 8.14
C ASP A 85 -50.69 -2.49 7.05
N TYR A 86 -50.87 -1.86 5.89
CA TYR A 86 -49.87 -1.83 4.82
C TYR A 86 -48.60 -1.08 5.22
N LEU A 87 -48.73 0.09 5.87
CA LEU A 87 -47.60 0.87 6.34
C LEU A 87 -46.80 0.13 7.41
N GLU A 88 -47.48 -0.54 8.35
CA GLU A 88 -46.82 -1.38 9.35
C GLU A 88 -46.05 -2.53 8.70
N TYR A 89 -46.65 -3.19 7.71
CA TYR A 89 -45.99 -4.25 6.94
C TYR A 89 -44.76 -3.74 6.19
N ASP A 90 -44.88 -2.60 5.48
CA ASP A 90 -43.78 -2.00 4.72
C ASP A 90 -42.64 -1.53 5.64
N SER A 91 -42.96 -0.93 6.79
CA SER A 91 -41.99 -0.56 7.81
C SER A 91 -41.21 -1.77 8.32
N LYS A 92 -41.92 -2.86 8.64
CA LYS A 92 -41.29 -4.09 9.12
C LYS A 92 -40.32 -4.69 8.09
N GLN A 93 -40.73 -4.70 6.82
CA GLN A 93 -39.87 -5.17 5.72
C GLN A 93 -38.61 -4.31 5.56
N LYS A 94 -38.72 -2.98 5.73
CA LYS A 94 -37.57 -2.08 5.73
C LYS A 94 -36.64 -2.34 6.91
N ASP A 95 -37.18 -2.57 8.10
CA ASP A 95 -36.38 -2.88 9.29
C ASP A 95 -35.61 -4.21 9.14
N GLU A 96 -36.25 -5.24 8.59
CA GLU A 96 -35.60 -6.52 8.27
C GLU A 96 -34.44 -6.31 7.27
N ARG A 97 -34.67 -5.56 6.20
CA ARG A 97 -33.61 -5.23 5.22
C ARG A 97 -32.46 -4.44 5.84
N ILE A 98 -32.75 -3.48 6.72
CA ILE A 98 -31.72 -2.71 7.43
C ILE A 98 -30.88 -3.65 8.30
N GLN A 99 -31.51 -4.62 8.96
CA GLN A 99 -30.79 -5.59 9.79
C GLN A 99 -29.89 -6.49 8.96
N ASP A 100 -30.36 -6.97 7.81
CA ASP A 100 -29.55 -7.75 6.88
C ASP A 100 -28.33 -6.95 6.39
N PHE A 101 -28.53 -5.68 6.01
CA PHE A 101 -27.43 -4.81 5.63
C PHE A 101 -26.42 -4.59 6.76
N LYS A 102 -26.88 -4.42 8.01
CA LYS A 102 -25.97 -4.30 9.17
C LYS A 102 -25.15 -5.55 9.37
N ASN A 103 -25.76 -6.73 9.24
CA ASN A 103 -25.05 -8.01 9.37
C ASN A 103 -23.98 -8.15 8.27
N ALA A 104 -24.35 -7.90 7.01
CA ALA A 104 -23.41 -7.93 5.89
C ALA A 104 -22.26 -6.93 6.05
N LEU A 105 -22.54 -5.72 6.55
CA LEU A 105 -21.51 -4.71 6.80
C LEU A 105 -20.55 -5.13 7.92
N ASN A 106 -21.05 -5.76 8.99
CA ASN A 106 -20.22 -6.30 10.05
C ASN A 106 -19.32 -7.44 9.55
N GLU A 107 -19.85 -8.36 8.74
CA GLU A 107 -19.08 -9.42 8.11
C GLU A 107 -17.96 -8.85 7.22
N ALA A 108 -18.28 -7.89 6.36
CA ALA A 108 -17.30 -7.22 5.52
C ALA A 108 -16.22 -6.49 6.34
N SER A 109 -16.61 -5.84 7.45
CA SER A 109 -15.68 -5.15 8.36
C SER A 109 -14.73 -6.12 9.08
N ASN A 110 -15.24 -7.27 9.52
CA ASN A 110 -14.42 -8.32 10.14
C ASN A 110 -13.42 -8.91 9.14
N GLU A 111 -13.86 -9.17 7.91
CA GLU A 111 -12.98 -9.68 6.85
C GLU A 111 -11.90 -8.68 6.48
N LEU A 112 -12.25 -7.39 6.37
CA LEU A 112 -11.27 -6.32 6.12
C LEU A 112 -10.24 -6.21 7.26
N SER A 113 -10.65 -6.42 8.50
CA SER A 113 -9.75 -6.47 9.65
C SER A 113 -8.79 -7.66 9.57
N ARG A 114 -9.29 -8.85 9.22
CA ARG A 114 -8.48 -10.06 9.01
C ARG A 114 -7.44 -9.87 7.91
N LEU A 115 -7.86 -9.38 6.75
CA LEU A 115 -6.97 -9.08 5.63
C LEU A 115 -5.94 -8.00 5.96
N SER A 116 -6.31 -7.01 6.78
CA SER A 116 -5.37 -5.99 7.25
C SER A 116 -4.25 -6.60 8.12
N HIS A 117 -4.62 -7.48 9.06
CA HIS A 117 -3.66 -8.20 9.88
C HIS A 117 -2.73 -9.12 9.05
N GLU A 118 -3.29 -9.86 8.09
CA GLU A 118 -2.52 -10.72 7.20
C GLU A 118 -1.53 -9.93 6.34
N ASN A 119 -1.97 -8.81 5.75
CA ASN A 119 -1.08 -7.91 5.02
C ASN A 119 0.03 -7.34 5.91
N GLY A 120 -0.28 -6.98 7.17
CA GLY A 120 0.74 -6.53 8.13
C GLY A 120 1.78 -7.62 8.43
N SER A 121 1.34 -8.86 8.61
CA SER A 121 2.22 -10.01 8.81
C SER A 121 3.10 -10.28 7.59
N LEU A 122 2.52 -10.35 6.39
CA LEU A 122 3.27 -10.56 5.14
C LEU A 122 4.28 -9.44 4.89
N LYS A 123 3.90 -8.19 5.13
CA LYS A 123 4.81 -7.04 5.01
C LYS A 123 5.99 -7.17 5.98
N SER A 124 5.75 -7.64 7.20
CA SER A 124 6.81 -7.88 8.19
C SER A 124 7.74 -9.01 7.75
N GLN A 125 7.20 -10.10 7.19
CA GLN A 125 8.01 -11.20 6.63
C GLN A 125 8.87 -10.74 5.45
N LEU A 126 8.33 -9.91 4.56
CA LEU A 126 9.08 -9.28 3.46
C LEU A 126 10.22 -8.40 3.97
N GLN A 127 10.00 -7.60 5.01
CA GLN A 127 11.04 -6.75 5.62
C GLN A 127 12.11 -7.54 6.38
N GLN A 128 11.78 -8.75 6.85
CA GLN A 128 12.73 -9.64 7.52
C GLN A 128 13.62 -10.42 6.55
N GLN A 129 13.34 -10.41 5.25
CA GLN A 129 14.24 -11.02 4.28
C GLN A 129 15.56 -10.24 4.27
N ALA A 130 16.66 -10.94 4.52
CA ALA A 130 17.98 -10.34 4.46
C ALA A 130 18.23 -9.78 3.06
N LEU A 131 18.59 -8.50 2.99
CA LEU A 131 18.99 -7.87 1.74
C LEU A 131 20.26 -8.55 1.23
N PRO A 132 20.41 -8.73 -0.10
CA PRO A 132 21.64 -9.24 -0.67
C PRO A 132 22.80 -8.28 -0.35
N VAL A 133 23.94 -8.86 0.00
CA VAL A 133 25.20 -8.12 0.18
C VAL A 133 25.89 -8.08 -1.18
N VAL A 134 26.16 -6.89 -1.70
CA VAL A 134 26.78 -6.70 -3.01
C VAL A 134 28.10 -5.94 -2.87
N PRO A 135 29.12 -6.25 -3.69
CA PRO A 135 30.37 -5.49 -3.71
C PRO A 135 30.15 -4.02 -4.11
N GLU A 136 31.04 -3.14 -3.66
CA GLU A 136 30.97 -1.69 -3.94
C GLU A 136 30.90 -1.37 -5.44
N PHE A 137 31.67 -2.05 -6.27
CA PHE A 137 31.65 -1.83 -7.72
C PHE A 137 30.32 -2.24 -8.38
N VAL A 138 29.58 -3.19 -7.81
CA VAL A 138 28.24 -3.59 -8.27
C VAL A 138 27.19 -2.61 -7.78
N ALA A 139 27.31 -2.14 -6.54
CA ALA A 139 26.46 -1.08 -6.01
C ALA A 139 26.53 0.20 -6.86
N GLU A 140 27.74 0.67 -7.16
CA GLU A 140 27.97 1.81 -8.04
C GLU A 140 27.33 1.60 -9.42
N TRP A 141 27.45 0.39 -9.98
CA TRP A 141 26.81 0.03 -11.25
C TRP A 141 25.28 0.13 -11.18
N ILE A 142 24.65 -0.42 -10.14
CA ILE A 142 23.20 -0.33 -9.93
C ILE A 142 22.74 1.13 -9.83
N GLU A 143 23.47 1.98 -9.11
CA GLU A 143 23.14 3.40 -8.98
C GLU A 143 23.29 4.17 -10.30
N ILE A 144 24.33 3.86 -11.10
CA ILE A 144 24.47 4.43 -12.45
C ILE A 144 23.26 4.05 -13.32
N LEU A 145 22.85 2.79 -13.28
CA LEU A 145 21.68 2.33 -14.04
C LEU A 145 20.40 3.05 -13.60
N LYS A 146 20.15 3.18 -12.28
CA LYS A 146 18.98 3.90 -11.75
C LYS A 146 18.98 5.37 -12.12
N THR A 147 20.12 6.05 -11.93
CA THR A 147 20.28 7.48 -12.24
C THR A 147 20.04 7.77 -13.71
N LYS A 148 20.45 6.86 -14.60
CA LYS A 148 20.30 7.01 -16.04
C LYS A 148 19.01 6.40 -16.60
N GLY A 149 18.14 5.84 -15.75
CA GLY A 149 16.89 5.20 -16.17
C GLY A 149 17.08 3.95 -17.03
N LEU A 150 18.21 3.27 -16.90
CA LEU A 150 18.56 2.07 -17.66
C LEU A 150 18.02 0.80 -16.99
N LYS A 151 17.91 -0.28 -17.77
CA LYS A 151 17.40 -1.57 -17.29
C LYS A 151 18.53 -2.41 -16.68
N PRO A 152 18.24 -3.25 -15.66
CA PRO A 152 19.24 -4.05 -14.96
C PRO A 152 19.95 -5.09 -15.83
N LEU A 153 19.31 -5.53 -16.92
CA LEU A 153 19.83 -6.54 -17.84
C LEU A 153 20.74 -5.97 -18.94
N LYS A 154 21.09 -4.69 -18.87
CA LYS A 154 21.98 -4.08 -19.85
C LYS A 154 23.41 -4.59 -19.64
N ASN A 155 24.06 -5.08 -20.69
CA ASN A 155 25.44 -5.55 -20.58
C ASN A 155 26.38 -4.38 -20.21
N PRO A 156 27.10 -4.46 -19.07
CA PRO A 156 28.09 -3.46 -18.66
C PRO A 156 29.12 -3.12 -19.74
N GLU A 157 29.68 -4.11 -20.44
CA GLU A 157 30.71 -3.92 -21.48
C GLU A 157 30.21 -3.10 -22.67
N THR A 158 28.91 -3.14 -22.95
CA THR A 158 28.31 -2.37 -24.06
C THR A 158 28.04 -0.91 -23.70
N TYR A 159 28.34 -0.49 -22.47
CA TYR A 159 27.99 0.82 -21.97
C TYR A 159 29.24 1.70 -21.73
N GLY A 160 29.63 2.44 -22.78
CA GLY A 160 30.87 3.23 -22.80
C GLY A 160 30.86 4.54 -21.99
N GLU A 161 29.73 4.92 -21.37
CA GLU A 161 29.60 6.16 -20.58
C GLU A 161 29.40 5.89 -19.09
N THR A 162 30.09 4.90 -18.53
CA THR A 162 30.00 4.55 -17.10
C THR A 162 30.99 5.32 -16.22
N GLY A 163 32.11 5.76 -16.79
CA GLY A 163 33.27 6.19 -16.02
C GLY A 163 34.07 5.02 -15.43
N PHE A 164 33.75 3.78 -15.79
CA PHE A 164 34.51 2.59 -15.39
C PHE A 164 35.60 2.24 -16.39
N THR A 165 36.67 1.65 -15.88
CA THR A 165 37.68 0.98 -16.71
C THR A 165 37.11 -0.32 -17.30
N GLU A 166 37.66 -0.76 -18.42
CA GLU A 166 37.26 -2.02 -19.07
C GLU A 166 37.35 -3.21 -18.10
N GLU A 167 38.42 -3.26 -17.29
CA GLU A 167 38.62 -4.27 -16.25
C GLU A 167 37.49 -4.26 -15.21
N LYS A 168 37.04 -3.07 -14.77
CA LYS A 168 35.95 -2.96 -13.80
C LYS A 168 34.62 -3.38 -14.41
N LEU A 169 34.38 -3.11 -15.69
CA LEU A 169 33.20 -3.60 -16.41
C LEU A 169 33.20 -5.14 -16.53
N GLN A 170 34.34 -5.75 -16.85
CA GLN A 170 34.48 -7.20 -16.89
C GLN A 170 34.25 -7.84 -15.50
N ASN A 171 34.77 -7.23 -14.43
CA ASN A 171 34.53 -7.69 -13.07
C ASN A 171 33.04 -7.60 -12.67
N ILE A 172 32.33 -6.57 -13.10
CA ILE A 172 30.87 -6.46 -12.91
C ILE A 172 30.15 -7.61 -13.65
N VAL A 173 30.49 -7.85 -14.92
CA VAL A 173 29.89 -8.94 -15.71
C VAL A 173 30.15 -10.30 -15.06
N PHE A 174 31.39 -10.55 -14.64
CA PHE A 174 31.78 -11.79 -14.00
C PHE A 174 31.00 -12.01 -12.71
N TRP A 175 30.96 -11.00 -11.83
CA TRP A 175 30.22 -11.10 -10.58
C TRP A 175 28.72 -11.33 -10.82
N ILE A 176 28.09 -10.59 -11.73
CA ILE A 176 26.67 -10.78 -12.06
C ILE A 176 26.42 -12.20 -12.59
N SER A 177 27.37 -12.77 -13.35
CA SER A 177 27.21 -14.12 -13.89
C SER A 177 27.14 -15.20 -12.81
N GLU A 178 27.84 -15.01 -11.69
CA GLU A 178 27.85 -15.92 -10.54
C GLU A 178 26.74 -15.59 -9.52
N HIS A 179 26.29 -14.33 -9.45
CA HIS A 179 25.35 -13.80 -8.47
C HIS A 179 24.06 -13.22 -9.09
N GLN A 180 23.51 -13.90 -10.10
CA GLN A 180 22.36 -13.40 -10.88
C GLN A 180 21.13 -13.11 -10.01
N GLU A 181 20.83 -13.99 -9.05
CA GLU A 181 19.69 -13.84 -8.14
C GLU A 181 19.91 -12.67 -7.19
N ASP A 182 21.07 -12.59 -6.55
CA ASP A 182 21.42 -11.50 -5.62
C ASP A 182 21.45 -10.14 -6.34
N TYR A 183 21.94 -10.09 -7.57
CA TYR A 183 21.92 -8.89 -8.40
C TYR A 183 20.48 -8.41 -8.69
N MET A 184 19.59 -9.33 -9.08
CA MET A 184 18.21 -8.98 -9.37
C MET A 184 17.43 -8.60 -8.10
N ARG A 185 17.70 -9.28 -6.98
CA ARG A 185 17.17 -8.89 -5.66
C ARG A 185 17.69 -7.53 -5.21
N ALA A 186 18.98 -7.24 -5.42
CA ALA A 186 19.57 -5.95 -5.12
C ALA A 186 18.88 -4.82 -5.90
N TRP A 187 18.55 -5.09 -7.16
CA TRP A 187 17.80 -4.16 -8.00
C TRP A 187 16.38 -3.90 -7.50
N LEU A 188 15.64 -4.95 -7.10
CA LEU A 188 14.22 -4.90 -6.76
C LEU A 188 13.95 -4.52 -5.30
N ASP A 189 14.63 -5.19 -4.38
CA ASP A 189 14.38 -5.14 -2.93
C ASP A 189 15.34 -4.17 -2.21
N GLY A 190 16.43 -3.76 -2.87
CA GLY A 190 17.55 -3.03 -2.28
C GLY A 190 18.69 -3.96 -1.87
N TYR A 191 19.80 -3.39 -1.39
CA TYR A 191 21.02 -4.14 -1.08
C TYR A 191 21.80 -3.51 0.07
N GLN A 192 22.68 -4.31 0.67
CA GLN A 192 23.74 -3.84 1.56
C GLN A 192 25.06 -3.86 0.78
N VAL A 193 25.89 -2.83 0.96
CA VAL A 193 27.22 -2.82 0.35
C VAL A 193 28.16 -3.62 1.25
N GLU A 194 28.90 -4.54 0.64
CA GLU A 194 29.96 -5.29 1.33
C GLU A 194 30.99 -4.31 1.88
N LYS A 195 31.15 -4.28 3.22
CA LYS A 195 32.21 -3.51 3.85
C LYS A 195 33.48 -4.35 3.83
N PRO A 196 34.55 -3.93 3.14
CA PRO A 196 35.78 -4.71 3.09
C PRO A 196 36.36 -4.89 4.49
N GLN A 197 36.85 -6.08 4.80
CA GLN A 197 37.56 -6.36 6.06
C GLN A 197 38.83 -5.51 6.10
N LEU A 198 38.91 -4.62 7.09
CA LEU A 198 40.08 -3.79 7.32
C LEU A 198 41.07 -4.52 8.24
N PHE A 199 42.35 -4.34 7.95
CA PHE A 199 43.48 -4.89 8.68
C PHE A 199 44.41 -3.78 9.14
N LYS A 200 45.00 -3.96 10.31
CA LYS A 200 46.10 -3.14 10.82
C LYS A 200 47.39 -3.93 10.79
N LEU A 201 48.51 -3.28 10.47
CA LEU A 201 49.83 -3.90 10.47
C LEU A 201 50.50 -3.68 11.83
N ILE A 202 50.82 -4.76 12.54
CA ILE A 202 51.52 -4.72 13.82
C ILE A 202 52.88 -5.40 13.68
N PHE A 203 53.96 -4.63 13.75
CA PHE A 203 55.31 -5.16 13.67
C PHE A 203 55.79 -5.68 15.04
N PRO A 204 56.43 -6.86 15.10
CA PRO A 204 56.99 -7.39 16.34
C PRO A 204 57.98 -6.41 16.98
N ASN A 205 57.88 -6.23 18.30
CA ASN A 205 58.76 -5.36 19.10
C ASN A 205 58.72 -3.86 18.76
N SER A 206 57.67 -3.40 18.09
CA SER A 206 57.49 -1.99 17.74
C SER A 206 56.09 -1.50 18.12
N THR A 207 55.98 -0.26 18.65
CA THR A 207 54.70 0.45 18.76
C THR A 207 54.35 1.20 17.47
N ALA A 208 55.05 0.89 16.38
CA ALA A 208 54.90 1.60 15.14
C ALA A 208 53.85 0.99 14.22
N VAL A 209 53.00 1.87 13.68
CA VAL A 209 51.91 1.53 12.77
C VAL A 209 52.28 2.05 11.39
N LEU A 210 52.07 1.23 10.36
CA LEU A 210 52.22 1.67 8.97
C LEU A 210 51.02 2.52 8.58
N GLN A 211 51.27 3.75 8.16
CA GLN A 211 50.25 4.63 7.63
C GLN A 211 49.95 4.34 6.15
N LYS A 212 48.80 4.82 5.66
CA LYS A 212 48.40 4.68 4.25
C LYS A 212 49.36 5.36 3.27
N ASP A 213 50.14 6.34 3.72
CA ASP A 213 51.19 7.02 2.96
C ASP A 213 52.53 6.26 2.93
N GLY A 214 52.62 5.13 3.63
CA GLY A 214 53.81 4.28 3.72
C GLY A 214 54.80 4.69 4.83
N GLU A 215 54.50 5.73 5.62
CA GLU A 215 55.35 6.13 6.74
C GLU A 215 55.09 5.31 8.01
N LEU A 216 56.16 5.08 8.78
CA LEU A 216 56.12 4.31 10.02
C LEU A 216 56.20 5.25 11.23
N ASN A 217 55.13 5.33 12.02
CA ASN A 217 55.07 6.22 13.19
C ASN A 217 54.86 5.44 14.50
N SER A 218 55.65 5.77 15.54
CA SER A 218 55.52 5.19 16.89
C SER A 218 54.73 6.11 17.83
N PHE A 219 53.77 5.55 18.56
CA PHE A 219 52.90 6.32 19.46
C PHE A 219 52.92 5.82 20.91
N VAL A 220 52.52 6.72 21.82
CA VAL A 220 52.29 6.45 23.25
C VAL A 220 50.82 6.06 23.47
N ASP A 221 50.60 5.11 24.37
CA ASP A 221 49.44 4.19 24.53
C ASP A 221 48.02 4.75 24.36
N THR A 222 47.73 6.01 24.74
CA THR A 222 46.34 6.52 24.81
C THR A 222 45.78 7.02 23.47
N VAL A 223 46.60 7.36 22.48
CA VAL A 223 46.15 7.75 21.11
C VAL A 223 46.06 6.53 20.18
N TYR A 224 46.67 5.42 20.60
CA TYR A 224 46.97 4.25 19.77
C TYR A 224 45.73 3.59 19.15
N LYS A 225 44.63 3.43 19.90
CA LYS A 225 43.44 2.72 19.39
C LYS A 225 42.71 3.45 18.25
N ARG A 226 42.54 4.78 18.36
CA ARG A 226 41.87 5.57 17.31
C ARG A 226 42.72 5.59 16.04
N TYR A 227 44.03 5.74 16.21
CA TYR A 227 44.99 5.78 15.11
C TYR A 227 45.08 4.44 14.35
N LEU A 228 44.95 3.31 15.05
CA LEU A 228 44.88 1.98 14.44
C LEU A 228 43.64 1.77 13.57
N ILE A 229 42.51 2.40 13.93
CA ILE A 229 41.27 2.34 13.14
C ILE A 229 41.39 3.26 11.92
N GLU A 230 41.91 4.47 12.12
CA GLU A 230 42.12 5.46 11.04
C GLU A 230 43.10 4.97 9.95
N ASN A 231 44.09 4.16 10.33
CA ASN A 231 45.09 3.59 9.42
C ASN A 231 44.80 2.14 9.02
N ALA A 232 43.59 1.63 9.29
CA ALA A 232 43.22 0.31 8.84
C ALA A 232 43.10 0.28 7.31
N MET A 233 43.65 -0.76 6.69
CA MET A 233 43.80 -0.92 5.25
C MET A 233 43.18 -2.24 4.79
N THR A 234 42.73 -2.29 3.55
CA THR A 234 42.30 -3.52 2.89
C THR A 234 43.51 -4.40 2.56
N GLU A 235 43.28 -5.69 2.32
CA GLU A 235 44.34 -6.62 1.87
C GLU A 235 45.04 -6.12 0.60
N GLN A 236 44.29 -5.54 -0.34
CA GLN A 236 44.84 -5.01 -1.59
C GLN A 236 45.75 -3.81 -1.35
N GLU A 237 45.38 -2.88 -0.46
CA GLU A 237 46.24 -1.74 -0.07
C GLU A 237 47.52 -2.21 0.62
N ILE A 238 47.46 -3.24 1.48
CA ILE A 238 48.67 -3.79 2.12
C ILE A 238 49.59 -4.43 1.07
N LYS A 239 49.04 -5.24 0.18
CA LYS A 239 49.80 -5.94 -0.87
C LYS A 239 50.35 -4.98 -1.93
N SER A 240 49.68 -3.86 -2.19
CA SER A 240 50.17 -2.86 -3.13
C SER A 240 51.37 -2.07 -2.58
N ILE A 241 51.47 -1.94 -1.26
CA ILE A 241 52.67 -1.40 -0.60
C ILE A 241 53.80 -2.44 -0.64
N ASP A 242 53.59 -3.60 -0.02
CA ASP A 242 54.53 -4.74 -0.05
C ASP A 242 53.82 -6.02 0.42
N GLU A 243 53.82 -7.06 -0.42
CA GLU A 243 53.18 -8.35 -0.11
C GLU A 243 53.70 -8.99 1.20
N ARG A 244 54.97 -8.72 1.57
CA ARG A 244 55.57 -9.25 2.81
C ARG A 244 54.94 -8.68 4.07
N TYR A 245 54.23 -7.55 3.98
CA TYR A 245 53.54 -6.97 5.13
C TYR A 245 52.28 -7.74 5.52
N TRP A 246 51.73 -8.56 4.62
CA TRP A 246 50.55 -9.36 4.89
C TRP A 246 50.69 -10.27 6.13
N GLN A 247 51.88 -10.79 6.41
CA GLN A 247 52.13 -11.63 7.59
C GLN A 247 51.94 -10.89 8.93
N PHE A 248 51.89 -9.55 8.92
CA PHE A 248 51.70 -8.70 10.10
C PHE A 248 50.27 -8.15 10.19
N ALA A 249 49.37 -8.54 9.28
CA ALA A 249 48.00 -8.06 9.22
C ALA A 249 47.14 -8.68 10.34
N VAL A 250 46.52 -7.81 11.13
CA VAL A 250 45.58 -8.18 12.19
C VAL A 250 44.22 -7.57 11.85
N PRO A 251 43.12 -8.36 11.81
CA PRO A 251 41.81 -7.83 11.49
C PRO A 251 41.37 -6.80 12.53
N VAL A 252 40.72 -5.74 12.05
CA VAL A 252 40.07 -4.74 12.90
C VAL A 252 38.61 -5.14 13.04
N GLU A 253 38.19 -5.46 14.26
CA GLU A 253 36.77 -5.57 14.60
C GLU A 253 36.18 -4.16 14.64
N VAL A 254 35.44 -3.80 13.59
CA VAL A 254 34.65 -2.57 13.59
C VAL A 254 33.44 -2.82 14.47
N GLN A 255 33.54 -2.48 15.76
CA GLN A 255 32.36 -2.39 16.62
C GLN A 255 31.59 -1.13 16.19
N GLU A 256 30.43 -1.33 15.55
CA GLU A 256 29.43 -0.26 15.30
C GLU A 256 28.82 0.24 16.61
#